data_AF-A0A0N0BBI8-F1
#
_entry.id   AF-A0A0N0BBI8-F1
#
_cell.length_a   1.000
_cell.length_b   1.000
_cell.length_c   1.000
_cell.angle_alpha   90.00
_cell.angle_beta   90.00
_cell.angle_gamma   90.00
#
_symmetry.space_group_name_H-M   'P 1'
#
loop_
_entity.id
_entity.type
_entity.pdbx_description
1 polymer ?
#
loop_
_entity_poly.entity_id
_entity_poly.type
_entity_poly.pdbx_seq_one_letter_code
_entity_poly.pdbx_strand_id
1 'polypeptide(L)'
;MRAFFLDRDCAESAYAAESYEIITQNSYILRMNRIAGSKKSPPSANKTSVLLLHGLPDASPTWVAAGPENALTDAGYDVDNSRCFFFGPVAFMSQVKNILFQLVATFVGDNSLTKSLGQSVCISYLELLFSRDENLNTTLLPLIAQYHLAGAALKQLAHFGQNVRSGTFWKFDHGIINNIKKYGQIHPDCNLRNITLPVYLIYTAIDELADVQDLRKLYEILPNAQKFLIPCDNFAHLDFVWGKYANTLVHNRILSLMERYRK
;
A
#
# COMPACT_ATOMS: atom_id res chain seq x y z
N MET A 1 -10.52 -14.03 13.41
CA MET A 1 -11.11 -14.54 12.15
C MET A 1 -9.99 -15.20 11.36
N ARG A 2 -10.08 -16.51 11.08
CA ARG A 2 -8.95 -17.33 10.60
C ARG A 2 -8.65 -17.12 9.11
N ALA A 3 -7.38 -17.28 8.76
CA ALA A 3 -6.72 -17.12 7.46
C ALA A 3 -7.18 -18.07 6.32
N PHE A 4 -8.44 -18.50 6.28
CA PHE A 4 -8.92 -19.54 5.34
C PHE A 4 -9.34 -19.03 3.95
N PHE A 5 -9.28 -17.73 3.67
CA PHE A 5 -9.89 -17.17 2.45
C PHE A 5 -8.97 -17.19 1.22
N LEU A 6 -7.69 -16.79 1.33
CA LEU A 6 -6.76 -16.79 0.18
C LEU A 6 -6.61 -18.17 -0.46
N ASP A 7 -6.35 -19.20 0.35
CA ASP A 7 -6.16 -20.57 -0.17
C ASP A 7 -7.45 -21.08 -0.86
N ARG A 8 -8.63 -20.67 -0.37
CA ARG A 8 -9.93 -21.03 -0.95
C ARG A 8 -10.20 -20.27 -2.24
N ASP A 9 -10.01 -18.95 -2.25
CA ASP A 9 -10.27 -18.08 -3.40
C ASP A 9 -9.31 -18.43 -4.57
N CYS A 10 -8.05 -18.76 -4.27
CA CYS A 10 -7.08 -19.25 -5.25
C CYS A 10 -7.38 -20.67 -5.76
N ALA A 11 -7.83 -21.57 -4.88
CA ALA A 11 -8.21 -22.94 -5.26
C ALA A 11 -9.44 -22.96 -6.17
N GLU A 12 -10.44 -22.11 -5.90
CA GLU A 12 -11.61 -21.93 -6.78
C GLU A 12 -11.21 -21.32 -8.14
N SER A 13 -10.12 -20.55 -8.18
CA SER A 13 -9.62 -19.86 -9.38
C SER A 13 -8.56 -20.65 -10.18
N ALA A 14 -8.23 -21.88 -9.78
CA ALA A 14 -7.24 -22.76 -10.43
C ALA A 14 -5.79 -22.25 -10.46
N TYR A 15 -5.37 -21.54 -9.41
CA TYR A 15 -3.98 -21.11 -9.21
C TYR A 15 -3.23 -22.04 -8.26
N ALA A 16 -1.92 -22.22 -8.50
CA ALA A 16 -1.03 -22.94 -7.62
C ALA A 16 -0.56 -22.00 -6.50
N ALA A 17 -1.26 -22.01 -5.36
CA ALA A 17 -0.99 -21.13 -4.23
C ALA A 17 -0.36 -21.88 -3.05
N GLU A 18 0.56 -21.20 -2.36
CA GLU A 18 1.26 -21.68 -1.17
C GLU A 18 1.24 -20.59 -0.08
N SER A 19 1.23 -20.99 1.19
CA SER A 19 1.34 -20.09 2.33
C SER A 19 2.56 -20.47 3.17
N TYR A 20 3.37 -19.49 3.58
CA TYR A 20 4.52 -19.71 4.47
C TYR A 20 4.62 -18.64 5.56
N GLU A 21 5.26 -19.01 6.67
CA GLU A 21 5.48 -18.14 7.82
C GLU A 21 6.92 -17.64 7.84
N ILE A 22 7.08 -16.34 8.06
CA ILE A 22 8.37 -15.68 8.25
C ILE A 22 8.42 -15.14 9.66
N ILE A 23 9.45 -15.54 10.40
CA ILE A 23 9.73 -15.00 11.74
C ILE A 23 10.74 -13.88 11.59
N THR A 24 10.33 -12.68 11.96
CA THR A 24 11.19 -11.48 11.97
C THR A 24 12.20 -11.55 13.12
N GLN A 25 13.25 -10.73 13.05
CA GLN A 25 14.27 -10.64 14.11
C GLN A 25 13.70 -10.21 15.48
N ASN A 26 12.57 -9.50 15.48
CA ASN A 26 11.84 -9.10 16.69
C ASN A 26 10.63 -10.01 16.98
N SER A 27 10.66 -11.24 16.47
CA SER A 27 9.72 -12.33 16.80
C SER A 27 8.27 -12.14 16.36
N TYR A 28 7.99 -11.19 15.47
CA TYR A 28 6.71 -11.14 14.77
C TYR A 28 6.67 -12.28 13.74
N ILE A 29 5.55 -13.01 13.71
CA ILE A 29 5.27 -14.05 12.74
C ILE A 29 4.41 -13.42 11.63
N LEU A 30 4.96 -13.40 10.43
CA LEU A 30 4.33 -12.86 9.22
C LEU A 30 3.87 -14.01 8.35
N ARG A 31 2.64 -13.93 7.83
CA ARG A 31 2.18 -14.88 6.81
C ARG A 31 2.36 -14.26 5.42
N MET A 32 3.04 -14.98 4.55
CA MET A 32 3.16 -14.67 3.13
C MET A 32 2.40 -15.72 2.34
N ASN A 33 1.76 -15.27 1.26
CA ASN A 33 1.10 -16.14 0.29
C ASN A 33 1.80 -15.97 -1.04
N ARG A 34 2.03 -17.08 -1.73
CA ARG A 34 2.70 -17.16 -3.02
C ARG A 34 1.80 -17.81 -4.02
N ILE A 35 1.78 -17.28 -5.23
CA ILE A 35 1.11 -17.86 -6.39
C ILE A 35 2.18 -18.20 -7.40
N ALA A 36 2.55 -19.49 -7.44
CA ALA A 36 3.64 -20.00 -8.25
C ALA A 36 3.25 -20.18 -9.74
N GLY A 37 1.95 -20.28 -10.04
CA GLY A 37 1.49 -20.43 -11.41
C GLY A 37 -0.02 -20.54 -11.59
N SER A 38 -0.43 -20.50 -12.84
CA SER A 38 -1.81 -20.64 -13.31
C SER A 38 -1.92 -21.74 -14.36
N LYS A 39 -3.14 -22.03 -14.84
CA LYS A 39 -3.34 -22.92 -16.00
C LYS A 39 -2.61 -22.46 -17.26
N LYS A 40 -2.48 -21.14 -17.48
CA LYS A 40 -1.80 -20.58 -18.67
C LYS A 40 -0.28 -20.55 -18.51
N SER A 41 0.21 -20.31 -17.29
CA SER A 41 1.63 -20.34 -16.97
C SER A 41 1.89 -21.22 -15.75
N PRO A 42 2.15 -22.53 -15.96
CA PRO A 42 2.40 -23.46 -14.87
C PRO A 42 3.61 -23.07 -14.00
N PRO A 43 3.70 -23.56 -12.75
CA PRO A 43 4.86 -23.34 -11.89
C PRO A 43 6.18 -23.76 -12.56
N SER A 44 7.20 -22.91 -12.42
CA SER A 44 8.55 -23.17 -12.94
C SER A 44 9.59 -22.40 -12.14
N ALA A 45 10.79 -22.98 -11.95
CA ALA A 45 11.89 -22.39 -11.21
C ALA A 45 12.50 -21.14 -11.88
N ASN A 46 12.26 -20.95 -13.18
CA ASN A 46 12.86 -19.85 -13.96
C ASN A 46 11.96 -18.60 -14.01
N LYS A 47 10.85 -18.58 -13.28
CA LYS A 47 9.97 -17.40 -13.25
C LYS A 47 10.62 -16.25 -12.50
N THR A 48 10.37 -15.04 -12.96
CA THR A 48 10.76 -13.82 -12.23
C THR A 48 9.82 -13.62 -11.05
N SER A 49 10.37 -13.50 -9.84
CA SER A 49 9.59 -13.26 -8.63
C SER A 49 9.16 -11.80 -8.48
N VAL A 50 7.93 -11.58 -8.00
CA VAL A 50 7.33 -10.26 -7.82
C VAL A 50 6.70 -10.19 -6.44
N LEU A 51 7.12 -9.21 -5.64
CA LEU A 51 6.54 -8.96 -4.32
C LEU A 51 5.49 -7.84 -4.40
N LEU A 52 4.25 -8.16 -4.07
CA LEU A 52 3.15 -7.20 -3.92
C LEU A 52 2.96 -6.82 -2.44
N LEU A 53 2.95 -5.52 -2.19
CA LEU A 53 2.81 -4.93 -0.86
C LEU A 53 1.57 -4.03 -0.84
N HIS A 54 0.63 -4.32 0.04
CA HIS A 54 -0.60 -3.55 0.18
C HIS A 54 -0.37 -2.23 0.93
N GLY A 55 -1.30 -1.28 0.74
CA GLY A 55 -1.32 -0.01 1.45
C GLY A 55 -1.91 -0.10 2.86
N LEU A 56 -2.12 1.06 3.49
CA LEU A 56 -2.83 1.18 4.76
C LEU A 56 -4.35 1.28 4.51
N PRO A 57 -5.20 0.81 5.43
CA PRO A 57 -5.11 -0.39 6.26
C PRO A 57 -5.63 -1.58 5.44
N ASP A 58 -5.06 -1.76 4.26
CA ASP A 58 -5.41 -2.81 3.32
C ASP A 58 -4.81 -4.16 3.74
N ALA A 59 -5.10 -5.22 2.99
CA ALA A 59 -4.52 -6.54 3.20
C ALA A 59 -4.20 -7.25 1.89
N SER A 60 -3.38 -8.29 2.00
CA SER A 60 -2.96 -9.11 0.88
C SER A 60 -4.08 -9.73 0.01
N PRO A 61 -5.26 -10.13 0.53
CA PRO A 61 -6.34 -10.67 -0.30
C PRO A 61 -6.85 -9.69 -1.36
N THR A 62 -6.65 -8.38 -1.19
CA THR A 62 -7.09 -7.35 -2.13
C THR A 62 -6.49 -7.57 -3.52
N TRP A 63 -5.25 -8.01 -3.60
CA TRP A 63 -4.56 -8.28 -4.87
C TRP A 63 -5.13 -9.50 -5.63
N VAL A 64 -5.63 -10.49 -4.90
CA VAL A 64 -6.34 -11.66 -5.47
C VAL A 64 -7.73 -11.23 -5.93
N ALA A 65 -8.47 -10.57 -5.04
CA ALA A 65 -9.87 -10.23 -5.23
C ALA A 65 -10.10 -9.20 -6.35
N ALA A 66 -9.18 -8.25 -6.50
CA ALA A 66 -9.24 -7.24 -7.55
C ALA A 66 -8.66 -7.72 -8.90
N GLY A 67 -7.99 -8.87 -8.92
CA GLY A 67 -7.46 -9.51 -10.12
C GLY A 67 -6.05 -9.15 -10.65
N PRO A 68 -5.24 -8.21 -10.12
CA PRO A 68 -3.88 -7.99 -10.65
C PRO A 68 -2.98 -9.22 -10.55
N GLU A 69 -3.14 -10.05 -9.52
CA GLU A 69 -2.34 -11.27 -9.36
C GLU A 69 -2.58 -12.29 -10.47
N ASN A 70 -3.83 -12.35 -10.95
CA ASN A 70 -4.20 -13.19 -12.08
C ASN A 70 -3.48 -12.75 -13.36
N ALA A 71 -3.40 -11.43 -13.59
CA ALA A 71 -2.71 -10.88 -14.75
C ALA A 71 -1.19 -11.12 -14.71
N LEU A 72 -0.55 -10.92 -13.55
CA LEU A 72 0.88 -11.17 -13.36
C LEU A 72 1.23 -12.66 -13.47
N THR A 73 0.44 -13.52 -12.82
CA THR A 73 0.68 -14.96 -12.86
C THR A 73 0.45 -15.53 -14.25
N ASP A 74 -0.60 -15.10 -14.95
CA ASP A 74 -0.86 -15.47 -16.35
C ASP A 74 0.24 -14.99 -17.30
N ALA A 75 0.89 -13.85 -17.00
CA ALA A 75 2.06 -13.34 -17.73
C ALA A 75 3.37 -14.09 -17.41
N GLY A 76 3.32 -15.06 -16.50
CA GLY A 76 4.41 -15.96 -16.17
C GLY A 76 5.37 -15.45 -15.08
N TYR A 77 4.87 -14.58 -14.21
CA TYR A 77 5.56 -14.19 -12.98
C TYR A 77 5.22 -15.17 -11.84
N ASP A 78 6.12 -15.25 -10.86
CA ASP A 78 5.91 -15.92 -9.57
C ASP A 78 5.61 -14.82 -8.54
N VAL A 79 4.39 -14.83 -7.99
CA VAL A 79 3.87 -13.66 -7.26
C VAL A 79 3.78 -13.95 -5.78
N ASP A 80 4.49 -13.17 -4.97
CA ASP A 80 4.43 -13.20 -3.52
C ASP A 80 3.65 -11.99 -3.01
N ASN A 81 2.75 -12.20 -2.06
CA ASN A 81 2.09 -11.14 -1.32
C ASN A 81 2.27 -11.36 0.19
N SER A 82 2.42 -10.26 0.93
CA SER A 82 2.58 -10.31 2.38
C SER A 82 1.40 -9.65 3.09
N ARG A 83 1.03 -10.15 4.27
CA ARG A 83 0.12 -9.44 5.20
C ARG A 83 0.81 -8.30 5.95
N CYS A 84 1.92 -7.79 5.43
CA CYS A 84 2.68 -6.74 6.08
C CYS A 84 2.23 -5.37 5.59
N PHE A 85 1.94 -4.49 6.53
CA PHE A 85 1.84 -3.06 6.26
C PHE A 85 3.24 -2.53 5.95
N PHE A 86 3.54 -2.34 4.67
CA PHE A 86 4.71 -1.59 4.27
C PHE A 86 4.32 -0.14 3.98
N PHE A 87 5.19 0.79 4.33
CA PHE A 87 5.06 2.19 3.96
C PHE A 87 5.24 2.31 2.44
N GLY A 88 4.16 2.18 1.68
CA GLY A 88 4.07 2.68 0.31
C GLY A 88 4.25 4.21 0.28
N PRO A 89 4.34 4.85 -0.90
CA PRO A 89 4.74 6.26 -1.07
C PRO A 89 3.63 7.23 -0.66
N VAL A 90 3.22 7.15 0.59
CA VAL A 90 2.40 8.13 1.30
C VAL A 90 3.38 8.94 2.16
N ALA A 91 4.43 9.44 1.50
CA ALA A 91 5.67 9.85 2.17
C ALA A 91 5.52 11.18 2.95
N PHE A 92 4.44 11.92 2.76
CA PHE A 92 4.31 13.24 3.36
C PHE A 92 2.91 13.50 3.93
N MET A 93 1.84 13.16 3.20
CA MET A 93 0.43 13.42 3.59
C MET A 93 0.16 14.86 4.04
N SER A 94 1.05 15.79 3.73
CA SER A 94 1.00 17.17 4.22
C SER A 94 -0.18 17.92 3.62
N GLN A 95 -0.67 17.43 2.48
CA GLN A 95 -1.79 17.99 1.73
C GLN A 95 -3.12 17.31 2.02
N VAL A 96 -3.19 16.34 2.94
CA VAL A 96 -4.47 15.69 3.30
C VAL A 96 -5.38 16.73 3.94
N LYS A 97 -6.48 17.06 3.26
CA LYS A 97 -7.40 18.15 3.65
C LYS A 97 -8.38 17.78 4.76
N ASN A 98 -8.49 16.50 5.10
CA ASN A 98 -9.44 16.02 6.09
C ASN A 98 -8.95 16.39 7.52
N ILE A 99 -9.60 17.40 8.11
CA ILE A 99 -9.32 17.90 9.47
C ILE A 99 -9.40 16.79 10.53
N LEU A 100 -10.33 15.84 10.39
CA LEU A 100 -10.46 14.77 11.38
C LEU A 100 -9.29 13.78 11.29
N PHE A 101 -8.81 13.49 10.08
CA PHE A 101 -7.56 12.74 9.88
C PHE A 101 -6.35 13.49 10.47
N GLN A 102 -6.24 14.81 10.25
CA GLN A 102 -5.18 15.64 10.84
C GLN A 102 -5.25 15.73 12.38
N LEU A 103 -6.46 15.80 12.95
CA LEU A 103 -6.67 15.87 14.40
C LEU A 103 -6.31 14.55 15.06
N VAL A 104 -6.76 13.42 14.50
CA VAL A 104 -6.42 12.09 15.02
C VAL A 104 -4.91 11.89 15.00
N ALA A 105 -4.27 12.24 13.88
CA ALA A 105 -2.81 12.28 13.72
C ALA A 105 -2.08 13.01 14.86
N THR A 106 -2.72 13.99 15.49
CA THR A 106 -2.18 14.80 16.58
C THR A 106 -2.35 14.16 17.97
N PHE A 107 -3.35 13.28 18.16
CA PHE A 107 -3.72 12.71 19.48
C PHE A 107 -3.31 11.25 19.71
N VAL A 108 -2.64 10.59 18.76
CA VAL A 108 -2.26 9.16 18.86
C VAL A 108 -1.22 8.84 19.95
N GLY A 109 -0.80 9.82 20.75
CA GLY A 109 -0.01 9.63 21.97
C GLY A 109 -0.83 9.33 23.23
N ASP A 110 -2.17 9.53 23.20
CA ASP A 110 -3.06 9.27 24.33
C ASP A 110 -4.05 8.13 24.00
N ASN A 111 -3.83 6.98 24.65
CA ASN A 111 -4.61 5.76 24.46
C ASN A 111 -6.11 5.92 24.82
N SER A 112 -6.46 6.94 25.59
CA SER A 112 -7.84 7.18 26.07
C SER A 112 -8.67 7.94 25.03
N LEU A 113 -8.07 8.98 24.44
CA LEU A 113 -8.67 9.76 23.35
C LEU A 113 -8.73 8.96 22.03
N THR A 114 -7.71 8.15 21.77
CA THR A 114 -7.66 7.31 20.56
C THR A 114 -8.75 6.23 20.57
N LYS A 115 -9.12 5.68 21.74
CA LYS A 115 -10.23 4.73 21.87
C LYS A 115 -11.61 5.38 21.68
N SER A 116 -11.80 6.60 22.16
CA SER A 116 -13.09 7.32 22.04
C SER A 116 -13.32 7.90 20.64
N LEU A 117 -12.25 8.29 19.93
CA LEU A 117 -12.33 8.83 18.57
C LEU A 117 -12.23 7.77 17.47
N GLY A 118 -11.89 6.51 17.80
CA GLY A 118 -11.63 5.42 16.84
C GLY A 118 -12.68 5.26 15.73
N GLN A 119 -13.97 5.38 16.08
CA GLN A 119 -15.06 5.29 15.11
C GLN A 119 -15.07 6.47 14.13
N SER A 120 -14.82 7.69 14.63
CA SER A 120 -14.75 8.89 13.79
C SER A 120 -13.53 8.83 12.85
N VAL A 121 -12.39 8.33 13.33
CA VAL A 121 -11.20 8.10 12.51
C VAL A 121 -11.51 7.15 11.36
N CYS A 122 -12.18 6.03 11.66
CA CYS A 122 -12.56 5.03 10.69
C CYS A 122 -13.49 5.63 9.61
N ILE A 123 -14.50 6.39 10.03
CA ILE A 123 -15.45 7.02 9.10
C ILE A 123 -14.74 8.03 8.19
N SER A 124 -13.92 8.93 8.73
CA SER A 124 -13.20 9.91 7.89
C SER A 124 -12.16 9.29 6.98
N TYR A 125 -11.56 8.19 7.40
CA TYR A 125 -10.67 7.42 6.55
C TYR A 125 -11.42 6.76 5.38
N LEU A 126 -12.59 6.16 5.66
CA LEU A 126 -13.45 5.61 4.62
C LEU A 126 -13.94 6.71 3.66
N GLU A 127 -14.34 7.87 4.17
CA GLU A 127 -14.72 9.01 3.33
C GLU A 127 -13.59 9.41 2.37
N LEU A 128 -12.34 9.42 2.85
CA LEU A 128 -11.17 9.76 2.04
C LEU A 128 -10.83 8.69 1.00
N LEU A 129 -11.01 7.41 1.33
CA LEU A 129 -10.82 6.30 0.40
C LEU A 129 -11.86 6.28 -0.73
N PHE A 130 -13.13 6.53 -0.39
CA PHE A 130 -14.24 6.52 -1.33
C PHE A 130 -14.53 7.90 -1.94
N SER A 131 -13.76 8.93 -1.58
CA SER A 131 -13.96 10.30 -2.05
C SER A 131 -13.84 10.32 -3.58
N ARG A 132 -14.97 10.55 -4.25
CA ARG A 132 -15.09 10.77 -5.71
C ARG A 132 -14.78 9.56 -6.59
N ASP A 133 -14.94 8.36 -6.09
CA ASP A 133 -14.75 7.15 -6.90
C ASP A 133 -16.06 6.74 -7.60
N GLU A 134 -16.31 7.30 -8.78
CA GLU A 134 -17.42 6.92 -9.66
C GLU A 134 -17.16 5.61 -10.43
N ASN A 135 -15.89 5.16 -10.47
CA ASN A 135 -15.44 4.02 -11.26
C ASN A 135 -15.39 2.72 -10.45
N LEU A 136 -15.64 2.82 -9.14
CA LEU A 136 -15.70 1.70 -8.24
C LEU A 136 -16.87 0.77 -8.57
N ASN A 137 -16.57 -0.52 -8.66
CA ASN A 137 -17.62 -1.52 -8.77
C ASN A 137 -18.37 -1.64 -7.43
N THR A 138 -19.54 -1.00 -7.35
CA THR A 138 -20.35 -0.94 -6.12
C THR A 138 -20.81 -2.31 -5.63
N THR A 139 -20.85 -3.32 -6.51
CA THR A 139 -21.17 -4.71 -6.13
C THR A 139 -20.05 -5.33 -5.27
N LEU A 140 -18.82 -4.82 -5.38
CA LEU A 140 -17.67 -5.27 -4.59
C LEU A 140 -17.51 -4.53 -3.27
N LEU A 141 -18.36 -3.54 -2.95
CA LEU A 141 -18.24 -2.76 -1.71
C LEU A 141 -18.16 -3.61 -0.43
N PRO A 142 -18.95 -4.69 -0.25
CA PRO A 142 -18.82 -5.55 0.93
C PRO A 142 -17.44 -6.22 1.02
N LEU A 143 -16.87 -6.59 -0.13
CA LEU A 143 -15.57 -7.24 -0.24
C LEU A 143 -14.43 -6.25 0.02
N ILE A 144 -14.54 -5.05 -0.56
CA ILE A 144 -13.61 -3.94 -0.31
C ILE A 144 -13.58 -3.61 1.17
N ALA A 145 -14.74 -3.40 1.80
CA ALA A 145 -14.83 -3.10 3.23
C ALA A 145 -14.23 -4.21 4.12
N GLN A 146 -14.32 -5.48 3.68
CA GLN A 146 -13.76 -6.60 4.40
C GLN A 146 -12.22 -6.62 4.37
N TYR A 147 -11.59 -6.28 3.24
CA TYR A 147 -10.13 -6.36 3.09
C TYR A 147 -9.40 -5.03 3.35
N HIS A 148 -9.98 -3.90 2.97
CA HIS A 148 -9.42 -2.55 3.19
C HIS A 148 -9.47 -2.08 4.65
N LEU A 149 -10.10 -2.84 5.55
CA LEU A 149 -10.15 -2.59 6.99
C LEU A 149 -9.51 -3.74 7.79
N ALA A 150 -8.43 -4.32 7.28
CA ALA A 150 -7.72 -5.41 7.95
C ALA A 150 -7.03 -4.99 9.27
N GLY A 151 -7.06 -3.69 9.57
CA GLY A 151 -6.55 -3.08 10.80
C GLY A 151 -5.22 -2.38 10.57
N ALA A 152 -4.79 -1.58 11.53
CA ALA A 152 -3.44 -0.99 11.55
C ALA A 152 -3.00 -0.79 12.99
N ALA A 153 -1.69 -0.79 13.23
CA ALA A 153 -1.17 -0.44 14.55
C ALA A 153 -1.42 1.06 14.81
N LEU A 154 -1.86 1.42 16.02
CA LEU A 154 -2.01 2.83 16.40
C LEU A 154 -0.73 3.62 16.19
N LYS A 155 0.43 3.00 16.48
CA LYS A 155 1.73 3.62 16.24
C LYS A 155 1.98 3.97 14.78
N GLN A 156 1.39 3.24 13.83
CA GLN A 156 1.48 3.56 12.40
C GLN A 156 0.65 4.80 12.06
N LEU A 157 -0.58 4.90 12.57
CA LEU A 157 -1.40 6.11 12.44
C LEU A 157 -0.73 7.33 13.09
N ALA A 158 -0.12 7.14 14.26
CA ALA A 158 0.67 8.16 14.95
C ALA A 158 1.82 8.67 14.07
N HIS A 159 2.52 7.74 13.40
CA HIS A 159 3.63 8.08 12.52
C HIS A 159 3.16 8.89 11.32
N PHE A 160 2.06 8.50 10.67
CA PHE A 160 1.46 9.29 9.60
C PHE A 160 1.14 10.70 10.09
N GLY A 161 0.60 10.83 11.31
CA GLY A 161 0.37 12.15 11.89
C GLY A 161 1.61 13.00 12.09
N GLN A 162 2.73 12.40 12.47
CA GLN A 162 4.03 13.09 12.53
C GLN A 162 4.47 13.58 11.15
N ASN A 163 4.26 12.79 10.09
CA ASN A 163 4.61 13.17 8.72
C ASN A 163 3.70 14.30 8.21
N VAL A 164 2.38 14.21 8.43
CA VAL A 164 1.41 15.26 8.09
C VAL A 164 1.82 16.59 8.73
N ARG A 165 2.12 16.56 10.04
CA ARG A 165 2.47 17.77 10.80
C ARG A 165 3.82 18.36 10.40
N SER A 166 4.81 17.52 10.12
CA SER A 166 6.17 17.96 9.77
C SER A 166 6.33 18.29 8.29
N GLY A 167 5.42 17.82 7.44
CA GLY A 167 5.54 17.88 5.99
C GLY A 167 6.75 17.13 5.43
N THR A 168 7.36 16.25 6.23
CA THR A 168 8.61 15.55 5.91
C THR A 168 8.47 14.04 6.15
N PHE A 169 9.20 13.24 5.38
CA PHE A 169 9.25 11.79 5.54
C PHE A 169 10.36 11.40 6.53
N TRP A 170 10.02 11.26 7.81
CA TRP A 170 10.95 10.82 8.84
C TRP A 170 10.65 9.40 9.30
N LYS A 171 11.61 8.78 10.00
CA LYS A 171 11.30 7.64 10.86
C LYS A 171 10.41 8.12 12.00
N PHE A 172 9.80 7.19 12.73
CA PHE A 172 8.97 7.54 13.89
C PHE A 172 9.73 8.46 14.85
N ASP A 173 9.20 9.65 15.12
CA ASP A 173 9.78 10.62 16.04
C ASP A 173 9.43 10.23 17.48
N HIS A 174 10.43 9.84 18.26
CA HIS A 174 10.31 9.47 19.66
C HIS A 174 10.58 10.64 20.63
N GLY A 175 10.77 11.85 20.11
CA GLY A 175 11.26 13.02 20.83
C GLY A 175 12.80 13.05 20.92
N ILE A 176 13.36 14.24 21.12
CA ILE A 176 14.81 14.53 21.02
C ILE A 176 15.68 13.49 21.74
N ILE A 177 15.44 13.25 23.03
CA ILE A 177 16.27 12.36 23.86
C ILE A 177 16.23 10.92 23.33
N ASN A 178 15.04 10.44 22.97
CA ASN A 178 14.86 9.07 22.50
C ASN A 178 15.34 8.90 21.05
N ASN A 179 15.23 9.92 20.22
CA ASN A 179 15.79 9.91 18.87
C ASN A 179 17.31 9.82 18.89
N ILE A 180 17.98 10.57 19.78
CA ILE A 180 19.44 10.46 19.94
C ILE A 180 19.79 9.04 20.41
N LYS A 181 19.10 8.50 21.42
CA LYS A 181 19.36 7.14 21.91
C LYS A 181 19.13 6.05 20.86
N LYS A 182 18.11 6.21 20.01
CA LYS A 182 17.67 5.16 19.06
C LYS A 182 18.30 5.28 17.68
N TYR A 183 18.47 6.51 17.20
CA TYR A 183 18.89 6.83 15.84
C TYR A 183 20.21 7.58 15.78
N GLY A 184 20.73 8.09 16.90
CA GLY A 184 21.91 8.96 16.93
C GLY A 184 21.67 10.35 16.33
N GLN A 185 20.41 10.74 16.10
CA GLN A 185 20.04 11.99 15.43
C GLN A 185 18.93 12.70 16.22
N ILE A 186 18.90 14.03 16.16
CA ILE A 186 17.83 14.83 16.78
C ILE A 186 16.53 14.66 15.99
N HIS A 187 16.62 14.82 14.66
CA HIS A 187 15.54 14.57 13.71
C HIS A 187 15.82 13.26 12.98
N PRO A 188 14.91 12.27 12.98
CA PRO A 188 15.22 10.94 12.50
C PRO A 188 14.97 10.81 11.00
N ASP A 189 15.80 11.49 10.21
CA ASP A 189 15.64 11.58 8.75
C ASP A 189 15.83 10.22 8.04
N CYS A 190 14.97 9.98 7.05
CA CYS A 190 15.05 8.88 6.11
C CYS A 190 15.62 9.43 4.80
N ASN A 191 16.94 9.57 4.69
CA ASN A 191 17.55 10.13 3.47
C ASN A 191 17.17 9.29 2.22
N LEU A 192 16.14 9.73 1.50
CA LEU A 192 15.56 9.03 0.34
C LEU A 192 16.50 9.04 -0.88
N ARG A 193 17.56 9.87 -0.87
CA ARG A 193 18.59 9.86 -1.91
C ARG A 193 19.41 8.57 -1.93
N ASN A 194 19.34 7.78 -0.85
CA ASN A 194 20.00 6.48 -0.79
C ASN A 194 19.26 5.39 -1.59
N ILE A 195 18.06 5.67 -2.12
CA ILE A 195 17.30 4.73 -2.95
C ILE A 195 17.90 4.74 -4.36
N THR A 196 18.78 3.79 -4.64
CA THR A 196 19.48 3.67 -5.94
C THR A 196 18.69 2.90 -6.99
N LEU A 197 17.67 2.13 -6.57
CA LEU A 197 16.83 1.33 -7.47
C LEU A 197 16.02 2.24 -8.41
N PRO A 198 15.72 1.82 -9.66
CA PRO A 198 14.75 2.50 -10.50
C PRO A 198 13.37 2.54 -9.82
N VAL A 199 12.78 3.72 -9.69
CA VAL A 199 11.46 3.90 -9.07
C VAL A 199 10.47 4.42 -10.12
N TYR A 200 9.31 3.81 -10.21
CA TYR A 200 8.22 4.24 -11.08
C TYR A 200 7.04 4.71 -10.21
N LEU A 201 6.74 6.00 -10.27
CA LEU A 201 5.63 6.64 -9.56
C LEU A 201 4.43 6.73 -10.50
N ILE A 202 3.45 5.85 -10.33
CA ILE A 202 2.18 5.89 -11.06
C ILE A 202 1.16 6.61 -10.18
N TYR A 203 0.52 7.65 -10.68
CA TYR A 203 -0.34 8.53 -9.87
C TYR A 203 -1.49 9.13 -10.68
N THR A 204 -2.46 9.71 -9.97
CA THR A 204 -3.61 10.40 -10.55
C THR A 204 -3.71 11.84 -10.02
N ALA A 205 -4.41 12.71 -10.76
CA ALA A 205 -4.53 14.12 -10.44
C ALA A 205 -5.49 14.40 -9.26
N ILE A 206 -6.40 13.48 -8.97
CA ILE A 206 -7.47 13.66 -7.98
C ILE A 206 -7.29 12.82 -6.71
N ASP A 207 -6.13 12.16 -6.53
CA ASP A 207 -5.86 11.36 -5.33
C ASP A 207 -5.72 12.25 -4.09
N GLU A 208 -6.69 12.17 -3.17
CA GLU A 208 -6.69 12.96 -1.94
C GLU A 208 -5.73 12.40 -0.85
N LEU A 209 -5.26 11.15 -1.00
CA LEU A 209 -4.30 10.51 -0.10
C LEU A 209 -2.86 10.66 -0.59
N ALA A 210 -2.64 10.45 -1.88
CA ALA A 210 -1.35 10.56 -2.56
C ALA A 210 -1.31 11.82 -3.46
N ASP A 211 -1.46 12.99 -2.82
CA ASP A 211 -1.54 14.28 -3.50
C ASP A 211 -0.33 14.56 -4.42
N VAL A 212 -0.61 15.21 -5.56
CA VAL A 212 0.36 15.50 -6.62
C VAL A 212 1.53 16.37 -6.12
N GLN A 213 1.32 17.27 -5.16
CA GLN A 213 2.37 18.11 -4.61
C GLN A 213 3.35 17.29 -3.77
N ASP A 214 2.83 16.38 -2.94
CA ASP A 214 3.66 15.50 -2.12
C ASP A 214 4.40 14.48 -3.00
N LEU A 215 3.76 13.99 -4.06
CA LEU A 215 4.43 13.17 -5.07
C LEU A 215 5.54 13.95 -5.80
N ARG A 216 5.33 15.24 -6.09
CA ARG A 216 6.38 16.06 -6.72
C ARG A 216 7.61 16.18 -5.82
N LYS A 217 7.42 16.43 -4.52
CA LYS A 217 8.52 16.44 -3.54
C LYS A 217 9.26 15.09 -3.54
N LEU A 218 8.52 13.98 -3.52
CA LEU A 218 9.11 12.64 -3.57
C LEU A 218 9.96 12.44 -4.84
N TYR A 219 9.39 12.77 -6.00
CA TYR A 219 10.04 12.67 -7.30
C TYR A 219 11.34 13.47 -7.38
N GLU A 220 11.37 14.68 -6.82
CA GLU A 220 12.55 15.56 -6.80
C GLU A 220 13.67 15.03 -5.88
N ILE A 221 13.35 14.23 -4.87
CA ILE A 221 14.34 13.67 -3.94
C ILE A 221 14.91 12.34 -4.45
N LEU A 222 14.11 11.54 -5.15
CA LEU A 222 14.52 10.21 -5.63
C LEU A 222 15.46 10.33 -6.84
N PRO A 223 16.68 9.74 -6.80
CA PRO A 223 17.69 9.98 -7.83
C PRO A 223 17.35 9.31 -9.18
N ASN A 224 16.62 8.19 -9.15
CA ASN A 224 16.33 7.36 -10.34
C ASN A 224 14.82 7.16 -10.55
N ALA A 225 14.03 8.21 -10.30
CA ALA A 225 12.57 8.15 -10.43
C ALA A 225 12.07 8.51 -11.83
N GLN A 226 11.06 7.77 -12.29
CA GLN A 226 10.17 8.14 -13.39
C GLN A 226 8.76 8.28 -12.84
N LYS A 227 7.95 9.16 -13.43
CA LYS A 227 6.55 9.33 -13.03
C LYS A 227 5.61 9.24 -14.22
N PHE A 228 4.41 8.73 -13.97
CA PHE A 228 3.37 8.57 -14.97
C PHE A 228 2.02 8.97 -14.37
N LEU A 229 1.40 9.98 -14.98
CA LEU A 229 0.05 10.40 -14.64
C LEU A 229 -0.95 9.51 -15.40
N ILE A 230 -1.90 8.93 -14.69
CA ILE A 230 -3.02 8.20 -15.28
C ILE A 230 -3.88 9.17 -16.09
N PRO A 231 -4.12 8.92 -17.39
CA PRO A 231 -4.89 9.80 -18.25
C PRO A 231 -6.41 9.57 -18.07
N CYS A 232 -6.90 9.75 -16.83
CA CYS A 232 -8.31 9.61 -16.49
C CYS A 232 -8.65 10.55 -15.33
N ASP A 233 -9.52 11.52 -15.62
CA ASP A 233 -9.84 12.62 -14.70
C ASP A 233 -10.61 12.17 -13.45
N ASN A 234 -11.33 11.04 -13.53
CA ASN A 234 -12.12 10.47 -12.44
C ASN A 234 -11.47 9.20 -11.84
N PHE A 235 -10.16 9.03 -11.99
CA PHE A 235 -9.44 7.90 -11.39
C PHE A 235 -8.92 8.29 -10.01
N ALA A 236 -9.43 7.69 -8.94
CA ALA A 236 -9.14 8.03 -7.55
C ALA A 236 -8.18 7.01 -6.89
N HIS A 237 -8.07 7.06 -5.56
CA HIS A 237 -7.10 6.25 -4.80
C HIS A 237 -7.39 4.74 -4.87
N LEU A 238 -8.65 4.33 -4.72
CA LEU A 238 -9.04 2.92 -4.77
C LEU A 238 -9.00 2.35 -6.19
N ASP A 239 -9.12 3.19 -7.21
CA ASP A 239 -9.14 2.78 -8.61
C ASP A 239 -7.87 2.06 -9.05
N PHE A 240 -6.73 2.29 -8.40
CA PHE A 240 -5.48 1.56 -8.68
C PHE A 240 -5.61 0.06 -8.50
N VAL A 241 -6.56 -0.38 -7.65
CA VAL A 241 -6.80 -1.77 -7.35
C VAL A 241 -8.19 -2.18 -7.82
N TRP A 242 -9.23 -1.48 -7.37
CA TRP A 242 -10.63 -1.87 -7.55
C TRP A 242 -11.32 -1.18 -8.74
N GLY A 243 -10.63 -0.29 -9.44
CA GLY A 243 -11.19 0.48 -10.52
C GLY A 243 -11.51 -0.37 -11.73
N LYS A 244 -12.62 -0.09 -12.40
CA LYS A 244 -13.03 -0.77 -13.64
C LYS A 244 -11.93 -0.80 -14.71
N TYR A 245 -11.11 0.26 -14.76
CA TYR A 245 -10.05 0.44 -15.74
C TYR A 245 -8.63 0.20 -15.19
N ALA A 246 -8.49 -0.35 -13.97
CA ALA A 246 -7.20 -0.64 -13.34
C ALA A 246 -6.30 -1.52 -14.25
N ASN A 247 -6.88 -2.55 -14.85
CA ASN A 247 -6.16 -3.45 -15.76
C ASN A 247 -5.53 -2.70 -16.95
N THR A 248 -6.30 -1.83 -17.61
CA THR A 248 -5.86 -1.17 -18.84
C THR A 248 -4.95 0.03 -18.57
N LEU A 249 -5.22 0.80 -17.53
CA LEU A 249 -4.51 2.04 -17.22
C LEU A 249 -3.28 1.82 -16.32
N VAL A 250 -3.31 0.80 -15.46
CA VAL A 250 -2.26 0.52 -14.45
C VAL A 250 -1.55 -0.80 -14.74
N HIS A 251 -2.25 -1.94 -14.71
CA HIS A 251 -1.58 -3.25 -14.71
C HIS A 251 -0.84 -3.54 -16.03
N ASN A 252 -1.43 -3.23 -17.19
CA ASN A 252 -0.76 -3.37 -18.48
C ASN A 252 0.53 -2.54 -18.57
N ARG A 253 0.54 -1.35 -17.93
CA ARG A 253 1.72 -0.50 -17.86
C ARG A 253 2.78 -1.15 -16.98
N ILE A 254 2.41 -1.62 -15.79
CA ILE A 254 3.32 -2.33 -14.88
C ILE A 254 3.96 -3.52 -15.59
N LEU A 255 3.17 -4.38 -16.24
CA LEU A 255 3.67 -5.51 -17.03
C LEU A 255 4.65 -5.06 -18.11
N SER A 256 4.29 -4.03 -18.88
CA SER A 256 5.17 -3.48 -19.93
C SER A 256 6.49 -2.94 -19.36
N LEU A 257 6.47 -2.36 -18.15
CA LEU A 257 7.68 -1.88 -17.47
C LEU A 257 8.55 -3.05 -17.01
N MET A 258 7.93 -4.10 -16.46
CA MET A 258 8.61 -5.30 -15.96
C MET A 258 9.27 -6.10 -17.08
N GLU A 259 8.61 -6.25 -18.24
CA GLU A 259 9.18 -6.94 -19.41
C GLU A 259 10.50 -6.31 -19.87
N ARG A 260 10.71 -5.00 -19.68
CA ARG A 260 11.99 -4.34 -20.03
C ARG A 260 13.17 -4.81 -19.18
N TYR A 261 12.90 -5.42 -18.03
CA TYR A 261 13.90 -5.93 -17.09
C TYR A 261 13.86 -7.46 -16.95
N ARG A 262 13.01 -8.13 -17.74
CA ARG A 262 12.92 -9.59 -17.75
C ARG A 262 14.22 -10.14 -18.33
N LYS A 263 14.86 -11.04 -17.58
CA LYS A 263 16.10 -11.71 -17.96
C LYS A 263 15.81 -13.03 -18.66
#